data_AF-A0A7S2D196-F1
#
_entry.id   AF-A0A7S2D196-F1
#
_cell.length_a   1.000
_cell.length_b   1.000
_cell.length_c   1.000
_cell.angle_alpha   90.00
_cell.angle_beta   90.00
_cell.angle_gamma   90.00
#
_symmetry.space_group_name_H-M   'P 1'
#
loop_
_entity.id
_entity.type
_entity.pdbx_description
1 polymer ?
#
loop_
_entity_poly.entity_id
_entity_poly.type
_entity_poly.pdbx_seq_one_letter_code
_entity_poly.pdbx_strand_id
1 'polypeptide(L)'
;VYMYEHEGLNVAQEKLRHLQDNSWLDFNTAWVGVRMFLFNPDLAIFVHVTVHIYFATSGALLPHITAQSFAPDPYQEMSVITFDAIWLVLLLWLLFGLFLKFHHAARTASCRAFLLDAWIWVDCGTVIGGMTIIILWLVFLD
;
A
#
# COMPACT_ATOMS: atom_id res chain seq x y z
N VAL A 1 -19.27 6.33 14.41
CA VAL A 1 -19.02 6.98 15.72
C VAL A 1 -17.53 7.02 15.94
N TYR A 2 -16.98 8.19 16.29
CA TYR A 2 -15.57 8.33 16.61
C TYR A 2 -15.39 8.29 18.13
N MET A 3 -14.42 7.50 18.57
CA MET A 3 -13.99 7.42 19.96
C MET A 3 -12.53 7.86 19.98
N TYR A 4 -12.25 8.98 20.62
CA TYR A 4 -10.90 9.51 20.69
C TYR A 4 -10.26 9.13 22.00
N GLU A 5 -8.98 8.73 21.95
CA GLU A 5 -8.24 8.32 23.13
C GLU A 5 -8.17 9.44 24.20
N HIS A 6 -8.01 10.70 23.78
CA HIS A 6 -7.90 11.85 24.68
C HIS A 6 -9.16 12.15 25.49
N GLU A 7 -10.33 11.63 25.08
CA GLU A 7 -11.58 11.75 25.86
C GLU A 7 -11.63 10.76 27.03
N GLY A 8 -10.76 9.76 27.04
CA GLY A 8 -10.65 8.74 28.08
C GLY A 8 -11.65 7.58 27.93
N LEU A 9 -11.35 6.49 28.67
CA LEU A 9 -12.09 5.23 28.58
C LEU A 9 -13.57 5.36 28.98
N ASN A 10 -13.87 6.16 29.99
CA ASN A 10 -15.23 6.31 30.51
C ASN A 10 -16.19 6.90 29.45
N VAL A 11 -15.72 7.90 28.70
CA VAL A 11 -16.50 8.53 27.62
C VAL A 11 -16.73 7.55 26.48
N ALA A 12 -15.71 6.77 26.11
CA ALA A 12 -15.84 5.73 25.09
C ALA A 12 -16.85 4.65 25.51
N GLN A 13 -16.82 4.21 26.77
CA GLN A 13 -17.78 3.25 27.33
C GLN A 13 -19.21 3.81 27.36
N GLU A 14 -19.39 5.08 27.71
CA GLU A 14 -20.70 5.73 27.69
C GLU A 14 -21.27 5.82 26.27
N LYS A 15 -20.44 6.21 25.29
CA LYS A 15 -20.80 6.19 23.87
C LYS A 15 -21.19 4.77 23.41
N LEU A 16 -20.46 3.74 23.86
CA LEU A 16 -20.79 2.35 23.53
C LEU A 16 -22.15 1.93 24.13
N ARG A 17 -22.39 2.26 25.40
CA ARG A 17 -23.68 1.99 26.07
C ARG A 17 -24.82 2.69 25.36
N HIS A 18 -24.65 3.96 25.00
CA HIS A 18 -25.64 4.71 24.24
C HIS A 18 -25.98 4.02 22.90
N LEU A 19 -24.98 3.48 22.19
CA LEU A 19 -25.23 2.73 20.95
C LEU A 19 -25.97 1.41 21.21
N GLN A 20 -25.61 0.71 22.29
CA GLN A 20 -26.27 -0.51 22.69
C GLN A 20 -27.75 -0.27 23.07
N ASP A 21 -28.02 0.77 23.87
CA ASP A 21 -29.36 1.13 24.33
C ASP A 21 -30.29 1.53 23.17
N ASN A 22 -29.72 2.09 22.10
CA ASN A 22 -30.45 2.47 20.88
C ASN A 22 -30.50 1.37 19.82
N SER A 23 -30.13 0.11 20.16
CA SER A 23 -30.16 -1.02 19.22
C SER A 23 -29.40 -0.73 17.92
N TRP A 24 -28.23 -0.10 18.04
CA TRP A 24 -27.38 0.22 16.87
C TRP A 24 -27.03 -1.01 16.03
N LEU A 25 -26.96 -2.18 16.67
CA LEU A 25 -26.86 -3.47 16.00
C LEU A 25 -28.19 -4.19 16.10
N ASP A 26 -28.72 -4.60 14.96
CA ASP A 26 -29.98 -5.31 14.82
C ASP A 26 -29.82 -6.61 13.99
N PHE A 27 -30.91 -7.36 13.81
CA PHE A 27 -30.90 -8.58 13.00
C PHE A 27 -30.63 -8.36 11.50
N ASN A 28 -30.74 -7.11 11.03
CA ASN A 28 -30.48 -6.76 9.64
C ASN A 28 -29.05 -6.25 9.42
N THR A 29 -28.26 -6.13 10.49
CA THR A 29 -26.88 -5.66 10.42
C THR A 29 -26.02 -6.76 9.81
N ALA A 30 -25.54 -6.53 8.59
CA ALA A 30 -24.69 -7.50 7.89
C ALA A 30 -23.19 -7.36 8.23
N TRP A 31 -22.76 -6.16 8.63
CA TRP A 31 -21.34 -5.86 8.83
C TRP A 31 -21.11 -4.73 9.83
N VAL A 32 -20.08 -4.89 10.66
CA VAL A 32 -19.52 -3.85 11.52
C VAL A 32 -18.02 -3.71 11.24
N GLY A 33 -17.58 -2.47 11.03
CA GLY A 33 -16.17 -2.14 10.86
C GLY A 33 -15.67 -1.26 11.99
N VAL A 34 -14.61 -1.69 12.68
CA VAL A 34 -13.87 -0.86 13.64
C VAL A 34 -12.52 -0.51 13.03
N ARG A 35 -12.25 0.78 12.86
CA ARG A 35 -10.96 1.28 12.38
C ARG A 35 -10.23 1.96 13.52
N MET A 36 -8.97 1.58 13.71
CA MET A 36 -8.09 2.12 14.73
C MET A 36 -6.78 2.52 14.08
N PHE A 37 -6.20 3.61 14.58
CA PHE A 37 -4.92 4.10 14.15
C PHE A 37 -3.99 4.11 15.37
N LEU A 38 -2.98 3.26 15.33
CA LEU A 38 -2.06 3.05 16.44
C LEU A 38 -0.68 3.56 16.05
N PHE A 39 -0.05 4.33 16.93
CA PHE A 39 1.32 4.77 16.74
C PHE A 39 2.25 3.98 17.66
N ASN A 40 3.29 3.38 17.11
CA ASN A 40 4.37 2.80 17.89
C ASN A 40 5.55 3.79 17.93
N PRO A 41 5.80 4.47 19.06
CA PRO A 41 6.86 5.46 19.16
C PRO A 41 8.27 4.87 19.06
N ASP A 42 8.46 3.63 19.50
CA ASP A 42 9.79 2.98 19.49
C ASP A 42 10.26 2.67 18.06
N LEU A 43 9.30 2.39 17.17
CA LEU A 43 9.56 2.08 15.77
C LEU A 43 9.26 3.26 14.83
N ALA A 44 8.72 4.37 15.36
CA ALA A 44 8.22 5.50 14.57
C ALA A 44 7.26 5.09 13.42
N ILE A 45 6.48 4.03 13.62
CA ILE A 45 5.58 3.45 12.62
C ILE A 45 4.12 3.61 13.05
N PHE A 46 3.26 3.94 12.10
CA PHE A 46 1.82 3.89 12.27
C PHE A 46 1.28 2.54 11.81
N VAL A 47 0.26 2.04 12.51
CA VAL A 47 -0.47 0.83 12.17
C VAL A 47 -1.94 1.17 12.05
N HIS A 48 -2.47 1.04 10.84
CA HIS A 48 -3.91 1.13 10.59
C HIS A 48 -4.51 -0.26 10.75
N VAL A 49 -5.35 -0.44 11.76
CA VAL A 49 -6.04 -1.69 12.07
C VAL A 49 -7.51 -1.55 11.69
N THR A 50 -8.00 -2.42 10.83
CA THR A 50 -9.43 -2.55 10.52
C THR A 50 -9.93 -3.91 10.96
N VAL A 51 -10.87 -3.92 11.89
CA VAL A 51 -11.59 -5.11 12.34
C VAL A 51 -12.93 -5.13 11.62
N HIS A 52 -13.14 -6.11 10.76
CA HIS A 52 -14.41 -6.40 10.13
C HIS A 52 -15.11 -7.52 10.91
N ILE A 53 -16.38 -7.32 11.26
CA ILE A 53 -17.22 -8.35 11.86
C ILE A 53 -18.39 -8.53 10.89
N TYR A 54 -18.44 -9.67 10.22
CA TYR A 54 -19.55 -10.02 9.34
C TYR A 54 -20.57 -10.87 10.10
N PHE A 55 -21.84 -10.52 9.93
CA PHE A 55 -22.96 -11.23 10.53
C PHE A 55 -23.60 -12.09 9.45
N ALA A 56 -23.40 -13.41 9.54
CA ALA A 56 -24.03 -14.33 8.61
C ALA A 56 -25.51 -14.50 8.94
N THR A 57 -26.32 -14.81 7.94
CA THR A 57 -27.76 -15.10 8.11
C THR A 57 -28.02 -16.33 9.00
N SER A 58 -27.01 -17.18 9.20
CA SER A 58 -27.05 -18.30 10.15
C SER A 58 -26.92 -17.89 11.61
N GLY A 59 -26.66 -16.61 11.90
CA GLY A 59 -26.33 -16.10 13.23
C GLY A 59 -24.85 -16.26 13.61
N ALA A 60 -24.01 -16.77 12.70
CA ALA A 60 -22.57 -16.85 12.93
C ALA A 60 -21.89 -15.48 12.77
N LEU A 61 -20.87 -15.24 13.60
CA LEU A 61 -20.01 -14.07 13.51
C LEU A 61 -18.69 -14.47 12.84
N LEU A 62 -18.30 -13.74 11.80
CA LEU A 62 -17.05 -13.96 11.08
C LEU A 62 -16.14 -12.73 11.24
N PRO A 63 -15.25 -12.73 12.26
CA PRO A 63 -14.29 -11.66 12.43
C PRO A 63 -13.15 -11.79 11.41
N HIS A 64 -12.76 -10.66 10.81
CA HIS A 64 -11.62 -10.55 9.92
C HIS A 64 -10.85 -9.27 10.27
N ILE A 65 -9.58 -9.42 10.61
CA ILE A 65 -8.73 -8.32 11.05
C ILE A 65 -7.67 -8.07 9.98
N THR A 66 -7.58 -6.84 9.50
CA THR A 66 -6.48 -6.37 8.66
C THR A 66 -5.67 -5.33 9.43
N ALA A 67 -4.35 -5.47 9.38
CA ALA A 67 -3.42 -4.53 9.99
C ALA A 67 -2.39 -4.15 8.93
N GLN A 68 -2.27 -2.86 8.64
CA GLN A 68 -1.30 -2.32 7.70
C GLN A 68 -0.41 -1.33 8.41
N SER A 69 0.89 -1.62 8.48
CA SER A 69 1.89 -0.69 8.98
C SER A 69 2.39 0.21 7.85
N PHE A 70 2.68 1.47 8.18
CA PHE A 70 3.41 2.38 7.32
C PHE A 70 4.28 3.33 8.14
N ALA A 71 5.44 3.65 7.59
CA ALA A 71 6.28 4.71 8.12
C ALA A 71 5.71 6.05 7.63
N PRO A 72 5.46 7.03 8.53
CA PRO A 72 4.99 8.36 8.13
C PRO A 72 6.07 9.14 7.38
N ASP A 73 7.34 8.88 7.70
CA ASP A 73 8.49 9.43 7.00
C ASP A 73 9.31 8.25 6.42
N PRO A 74 9.28 8.04 5.10
CA PRO A 74 9.99 6.94 4.47
C PRO A 74 11.51 7.17 4.40
N TYR A 75 11.97 8.41 4.60
CA TYR A 75 13.38 8.80 4.46
C TYR A 75 14.04 9.16 5.80
N GLN A 76 13.57 8.56 6.90
CA GLN A 76 14.19 8.72 8.22
C GLN A 76 15.67 8.32 8.22
N GLU A 77 16.02 7.27 7.49
CA GLU A 77 17.38 6.73 7.42
C GLU A 77 18.06 7.13 6.11
N MET A 78 19.24 7.77 6.19
CA MET A 78 20.02 8.17 5.01
C MET A 78 20.45 7.00 4.12
N SER A 79 20.50 5.79 4.69
CA SER A 79 20.80 4.56 3.95
C SER A 79 19.72 4.27 2.90
N VAL A 80 18.44 4.53 3.19
CA VAL A 80 17.32 4.32 2.27
C VAL A 80 17.47 5.21 1.05
N ILE A 81 17.77 6.50 1.26
CA ILE A 81 18.04 7.46 0.17
C ILE A 81 19.18 6.96 -0.73
N THR A 82 20.23 6.41 -0.12
CA THR A 82 21.39 5.89 -0.86
C THR A 82 21.00 4.70 -1.74
N PHE A 83 20.22 3.75 -1.21
CA PHE A 83 19.74 2.60 -1.97
C PHE A 83 18.81 3.02 -3.11
N ASP A 84 17.91 3.97 -2.87
CA ASP A 84 17.01 4.51 -3.91
C ASP A 84 17.81 5.19 -5.03
N ALA A 85 18.83 5.97 -4.69
CA ALA A 85 19.69 6.62 -5.68
C ALA A 85 20.44 5.59 -6.55
N ILE A 86 21.00 4.54 -5.94
CA ILE A 86 21.66 3.45 -6.65
C ILE A 86 20.66 2.74 -7.57
N TRP A 87 19.48 2.40 -7.05
CA TRP A 87 18.43 1.74 -7.83
C TRP A 87 17.98 2.59 -9.03
N LEU A 88 17.81 3.89 -8.84
CA LEU A 88 17.45 4.82 -9.91
C LEU A 88 18.52 4.89 -11.00
N VAL A 89 19.80 4.93 -10.62
CA VAL A 89 20.92 4.90 -11.58
C VAL A 89 20.91 3.61 -12.39
N LEU A 90 20.66 2.46 -11.76
CA LEU A 90 20.56 1.17 -12.43
C LEU A 90 19.36 1.10 -13.39
N LEU A 91 18.21 1.66 -12.99
CA LEU A 91 17.02 1.74 -13.84
C LEU A 91 17.26 2.61 -15.07
N LEU A 92 17.90 3.78 -14.90
CA LEU A 92 18.26 4.67 -16.00
C LEU A 92 19.29 4.03 -16.94
N TRP A 93 20.27 3.31 -16.39
CA TRP A 93 21.23 2.53 -17.18
C TRP A 93 20.53 1.47 -18.03
N LEU A 94 19.59 0.73 -17.45
CA LEU A 94 18.81 -0.28 -18.17
C LEU A 94 17.95 0.36 -19.27
N LEU A 95 17.26 1.46 -18.97
CA LEU A 95 16.46 2.22 -19.93
C LEU A 95 17.31 2.69 -21.12
N PHE A 96 18.48 3.26 -20.86
CA PHE A 96 19.38 3.72 -21.90
C PHE A 96 19.91 2.55 -22.74
N GLY A 97 20.29 1.44 -22.09
CA GLY A 97 20.70 0.22 -22.78
C GLY A 97 19.61 -0.34 -23.69
N LEU A 98 18.36 -0.38 -23.22
CA LEU A 98 17.20 -0.82 -24.01
C LEU A 98 16.96 0.10 -25.20
N PHE A 99 17.05 1.42 -25.00
CA PHE A 99 16.92 2.40 -26.06
C PHE A 99 18.00 2.24 -27.14
N LEU A 100 19.26 2.03 -26.74
CA LEU A 100 20.35 1.78 -27.69
C LEU A 100 20.15 0.48 -28.49
N LYS A 101 19.75 -0.62 -27.82
CA LYS A 101 19.44 -1.90 -28.48
C LYS A 101 18.30 -1.71 -29.50
N PHE A 102 17.25 -1.00 -29.11
CA PHE A 102 16.10 -0.70 -29.99
C PHE A 102 16.52 0.14 -31.20
N HIS A 103 17.29 1.21 -30.98
CA HIS A 103 17.78 2.07 -32.06
C HIS A 103 18.68 1.30 -33.04
N HIS A 104 19.56 0.42 -32.53
CA HIS A 104 20.39 -0.43 -33.37
C HIS A 104 19.57 -1.43 -34.20
N ALA A 105 18.58 -2.07 -33.59
CA ALA A 105 17.67 -3.00 -34.28
C ALA A 105 16.84 -2.30 -35.37
N ALA A 106 16.38 -1.07 -35.10
CA ALA A 106 15.65 -0.24 -36.06
C ALA A 106 16.52 0.11 -37.28
N ARG A 107 17.81 0.45 -37.07
CA ARG A 107 18.73 0.80 -38.15
C ARG A 107 19.15 -0.41 -39.00
N THR A 108 19.23 -1.60 -38.40
CA THR A 108 19.68 -2.83 -39.07
C THR A 108 18.53 -3.66 -39.67
N ALA A 109 17.29 -3.14 -39.65
CA ALA A 109 16.06 -3.85 -40.10
C ALA A 109 15.84 -5.22 -39.42
N SER A 110 16.43 -5.43 -38.24
CA SER A 110 16.36 -6.68 -37.46
C SER A 110 15.29 -6.65 -36.38
N CYS A 111 14.27 -5.77 -36.51
CA CYS A 111 13.22 -5.56 -35.52
C CYS A 111 12.47 -6.84 -35.14
N ARG A 112 12.32 -7.79 -36.09
CA ARG A 112 11.64 -9.07 -35.81
C ARG A 112 12.45 -9.95 -34.86
N ALA A 113 13.78 -9.98 -34.98
CA ALA A 113 14.63 -10.73 -34.06
C ALA A 113 14.64 -10.08 -32.67
N PHE A 114 14.64 -8.75 -32.62
CA PHE A 114 14.52 -7.98 -31.37
C PHE A 114 13.22 -8.29 -30.63
N LEU A 115 12.07 -8.33 -31.32
CA LEU A 115 10.77 -8.59 -30.69
C LEU A 115 10.56 -10.05 -30.26
N LEU A 116 11.30 -10.99 -30.85
CA LEU A 116 11.22 -12.41 -30.51
C LEU A 116 12.13 -12.79 -29.33
N ASP A 117 13.03 -11.90 -28.90
CA ASP A 117 13.89 -12.15 -27.75
C ASP A 117 13.11 -11.96 -26.44
N ALA A 118 12.98 -13.05 -25.68
CA ALA A 118 12.28 -13.04 -24.40
C ALA A 118 12.95 -12.10 -23.38
N TRP A 119 14.27 -11.91 -23.45
CA TRP A 119 14.99 -11.06 -22.49
C TRP A 119 14.66 -9.58 -22.66
N ILE A 120 14.38 -9.14 -23.90
CA ILE A 120 13.95 -7.77 -24.16
C ILE A 120 12.60 -7.47 -23.51
N TRP A 121 11.70 -8.45 -23.44
CA TRP A 121 10.44 -8.31 -22.73
C TRP A 121 10.62 -8.20 -21.22
N VAL A 122 11.59 -8.92 -20.65
CA VAL A 122 11.96 -8.79 -19.23
C VAL A 122 12.57 -7.41 -18.95
N ASP A 123 13.50 -6.94 -19.78
CA ASP A 123 14.09 -5.60 -19.68
C ASP A 123 12.99 -4.52 -19.77
N CYS A 124 12.11 -4.63 -20.76
CA CYS A 124 10.99 -3.71 -20.96
C CYS A 124 10.02 -3.70 -19.77
N GLY A 125 9.63 -4.88 -19.28
CA GLY A 125 8.77 -5.03 -18.11
C GLY A 125 9.40 -4.42 -16.85
N THR A 126 10.71 -4.59 -16.67
CA THR A 126 11.46 -4.02 -15.54
C THR A 126 11.48 -2.49 -15.61
N VAL A 127 11.72 -1.92 -16.79
CA VAL A 127 11.69 -0.46 -17.00
C VAL A 127 10.29 0.10 -16.75
N ILE A 128 9.25 -0.53 -17.32
CA ILE A 128 7.86 -0.07 -17.14
C ILE A 128 7.46 -0.17 -15.67
N GLY A 129 7.78 -1.27 -14.99
CA GLY A 129 7.52 -1.46 -13.57
C GLY A 129 8.24 -0.42 -12.72
N GLY A 130 9.52 -0.18 -12.97
CA GLY A 130 10.30 0.85 -12.27
C GLY A 130 9.73 2.26 -12.45
N MET A 131 9.37 2.64 -13.68
CA MET A 131 8.73 3.93 -13.96
C MET A 131 7.36 4.05 -13.26
N THR A 132 6.59 2.96 -13.22
CA THR A 132 5.30 2.93 -12.51
C THR A 132 5.50 3.14 -11.01
N ILE A 133 6.51 2.50 -10.40
CA ILE A 133 6.86 2.71 -8.98
C ILE A 133 7.21 4.17 -8.71
N ILE A 134 8.03 4.80 -9.56
CA ILE A 134 8.39 6.22 -9.42
C ILE A 134 7.15 7.11 -9.51
N ILE A 135 6.27 6.88 -10.49
CA ILE A 135 5.04 7.67 -10.66
C ILE A 135 4.13 7.51 -9.44
N LEU A 136 3.89 6.27 -9.00
CA LEU A 136 3.08 6.00 -7.81
C LEU A 136 3.69 6.67 -6.58
N TRP A 137 5.01 6.62 -6.42
CA TRP A 137 5.71 7.27 -5.32
C TRP A 137 5.48 8.78 -5.31
N LEU A 138 5.66 9.46 -6.46
CA LEU A 138 5.41 10.89 -6.56
C LEU A 138 3.94 11.25 -6.25
N VAL A 139 2.99 10.44 -6.71
CA VAL A 139 1.55 10.66 -6.44
C VAL A 139 1.19 10.45 -4.98
N PHE A 140 1.85 9.52 -4.27
CA PHE A 140 1.61 9.28 -2.85
C PHE A 140 2.35 10.26 -1.92
N LEU A 141 3.35 10.97 -2.44
CA LEU A 141 4.16 11.93 -1.69
C LEU A 141 3.55 13.35 -1.73
N ASP A 142 2.79 13.66 -2.79
CA ASP A 142 1.90 14.84 -2.89
C ASP A 142 0.62 14.68 -2.02
#